data_AF-A0A0W4ZCK5-F1
#
_entry.id   AF-A0A0W4ZCK5-F1
#
_cell.length_a   1.000
_cell.length_b   1.000
_cell.length_c   1.000
_cell.angle_alpha   90.00
_cell.angle_beta   90.00
_cell.angle_gamma   90.00
#
_symmetry.space_group_name_H-M   'P 1'
#
loop_
_entity.id
_entity.type
_entity.pdbx_description
1 polymer ?
#
loop_
_entity_poly.entity_id
_entity_poly.type
_entity_poly.pdbx_seq_one_letter_code
_entity_poly.pdbx_strand_id
1 'polypeptide(L)'
;MLGKHDQKYNIPSLRPQTRKIAKSVIDKRWTRISESSLAQIVEILKDIERPVIMSIRHKTRRTDAQRNLNIMINKIRDRLSKLLVPPSSKESYNYEKLREKNKELESILISNLEQISQLEKTLDCEKNLLTKEETDFRELAKNAQYNENSRKQQLKKLHPLLRPQDDQLEPEFSYTQINLDENNNLSYDVSNDRSYILLEKQLKQYINSIKSSSTKVEKIIQSSQKTQAALLKILALYDHSLLYKILIETCI
;
A
#
# COMPACT_ATOMS: atom_id res chain seq x y z
N MET A 1 -16.92 -25.15 1.36
CA MET A 1 -16.50 -25.15 2.77
C MET A 1 -15.77 -23.84 3.08
N LEU A 2 -16.47 -22.70 3.10
CA LEU A 2 -15.86 -21.43 3.54
C LEU A 2 -16.12 -21.26 5.04
N GLY A 3 -15.07 -21.46 5.83
CA GLY A 3 -15.09 -21.20 7.27
C GLY A 3 -15.29 -19.72 7.53
N LYS A 4 -16.43 -19.36 8.11
CA LYS A 4 -16.69 -18.02 8.64
C LYS A 4 -15.80 -17.80 9.86
N HIS A 5 -14.67 -17.14 9.69
CA HIS A 5 -13.92 -16.57 10.81
C HIS A 5 -14.57 -15.25 11.23
N ASP A 6 -15.78 -15.32 11.78
CA ASP A 6 -16.36 -14.20 12.54
C ASP A 6 -15.71 -14.21 13.94
N GLN A 7 -14.42 -13.92 14.00
CA GLN A 7 -13.75 -13.58 15.25
C GLN A 7 -14.34 -12.25 15.73
N LYS A 8 -15.33 -12.33 16.62
CA LYS A 8 -15.88 -11.20 17.35
C LYS A 8 -14.77 -10.58 18.21
N TYR A 9 -14.06 -9.60 17.66
CA TYR A 9 -13.17 -8.74 18.43
C TYR A 9 -14.01 -8.04 19.50
N ASN A 10 -13.86 -8.48 20.75
CA ASN A 10 -14.51 -7.85 21.89
C ASN A 10 -13.76 -6.55 22.19
N ILE A 11 -14.16 -5.47 21.51
CA ILE A 11 -13.56 -4.15 21.69
C ILE A 11 -13.78 -3.75 23.17
N PRO A 12 -12.72 -3.50 23.94
CA PRO A 12 -12.85 -3.09 25.34
C PRO A 12 -13.64 -1.79 25.41
N SER A 13 -14.89 -1.86 25.88
CA SER A 13 -15.71 -0.67 26.12
C SER A 13 -15.49 -0.21 27.56
N LEU A 14 -15.18 1.07 27.74
CA LEU A 14 -15.09 1.67 29.06
C LEU A 14 -16.49 1.68 29.67
N ARG A 15 -16.65 1.02 30.82
CA ARG A 15 -17.91 1.08 31.57
C ARG A 15 -18.03 2.44 32.27
N PRO A 16 -19.15 3.14 32.15
CA PRO A 16 -19.34 4.39 32.87
C PRO A 16 -19.34 4.13 34.38
N GLN A 17 -18.40 4.77 35.10
CA GLN A 17 -18.32 4.69 36.56
C GLN A 17 -18.82 6.02 37.16
N THR A 18 -19.98 5.99 37.82
CA THR A 18 -20.48 7.14 38.59
C THR A 18 -19.89 7.14 40.01
N ARG A 19 -19.26 8.23 40.42
CA ARG A 19 -18.79 8.43 41.80
C ARG A 19 -19.56 9.57 42.46
N LYS A 20 -20.08 9.33 43.67
CA LYS A 20 -20.69 10.39 44.49
C LYS A 20 -19.57 11.18 45.18
N ILE A 21 -19.51 12.49 44.97
CA ILE A 21 -18.48 13.38 45.55
C ILE A 21 -19.16 14.32 46.54
N ALA A 22 -18.59 14.46 47.74
CA ALA A 22 -19.09 15.40 48.74
C ALA A 22 -18.87 16.85 48.29
N LYS A 23 -19.84 17.74 48.56
CA LYS A 23 -19.76 19.17 48.18
C LYS A 23 -18.50 19.86 48.74
N SER A 24 -18.08 19.48 49.95
CA SER A 24 -16.85 19.97 50.59
C SER A 24 -15.57 19.63 49.83
N VAL A 25 -15.56 18.57 49.01
CA VAL A 25 -14.43 18.19 48.15
C VAL A 25 -14.44 19.00 46.86
N ILE A 26 -15.63 19.33 46.35
CA ILE A 26 -15.81 20.20 45.18
C ILE A 26 -15.25 21.59 45.48
N ASP A 27 -15.71 22.22 46.56
CA ASP A 27 -15.31 23.59 46.92
C ASP A 27 -13.81 23.72 47.25
N LYS A 28 -13.18 22.63 47.75
CA LYS A 28 -11.75 22.62 48.13
C LYS A 28 -10.80 22.23 47.00
N ARG A 29 -11.21 21.31 46.11
CA ARG A 29 -10.30 20.73 45.10
C ARG A 29 -10.56 21.24 43.69
N TRP A 30 -11.77 21.68 43.39
CA TRP A 30 -12.13 22.12 42.05
C TRP A 30 -11.75 23.58 41.88
N THR A 31 -10.98 23.86 40.85
CA THR A 31 -10.54 25.22 40.54
C THR A 31 -11.42 25.80 39.44
N ARG A 32 -11.51 27.13 39.40
CA ARG A 32 -12.09 27.81 38.25
C ARG A 32 -11.19 27.61 37.04
N ILE A 33 -11.79 27.61 35.86
CA ILE A 33 -11.06 27.53 34.59
C ILE A 33 -10.11 28.74 34.50
N SER A 34 -8.88 28.50 34.06
CA SER A 34 -7.92 29.59 33.85
C SER A 34 -8.40 30.51 32.72
N GLU A 35 -8.16 31.81 32.83
CA GLU A 35 -8.55 32.77 31.79
C GLU A 35 -7.88 32.46 30.44
N SER A 36 -6.65 31.90 30.47
CA SER A 36 -5.94 31.43 29.26
C SER A 36 -6.70 30.29 28.57
N SER A 37 -7.19 29.30 29.32
CA SER A 37 -8.00 28.21 28.76
C SER A 37 -9.36 28.70 28.25
N LEU A 38 -9.99 29.67 28.92
CA LEU A 38 -11.22 30.29 28.43
C LEU A 38 -11.01 31.03 27.10
N ALA A 39 -9.90 31.76 26.97
CA ALA A 39 -9.53 32.43 25.74
C ALA A 39 -9.35 31.42 24.58
N GLN A 40 -8.65 30.31 24.83
CA GLN A 40 -8.48 29.23 23.84
C GLN A 40 -9.82 28.61 23.42
N ILE A 41 -10.73 28.35 24.36
CA ILE A 41 -12.07 27.82 24.03
C ILE A 41 -12.86 28.81 23.17
N VAL A 42 -12.80 30.10 23.48
CA VAL A 42 -13.45 31.15 22.69
C VAL A 42 -12.85 31.25 21.29
N GLU A 43 -11.52 31.09 21.17
CA GLU A 43 -10.83 31.06 19.87
C GLU A 43 -11.28 29.87 19.02
N ILE A 44 -11.32 28.66 19.59
CA ILE A 44 -11.83 27.46 18.92
C ILE A 44 -13.29 27.66 18.47
N LEU A 45 -14.16 28.21 19.33
CA LEU A 45 -15.55 28.48 18.96
C LEU A 45 -15.67 29.49 17.82
N LYS A 46 -14.82 30.52 17.79
CA LYS A 46 -14.76 31.49 16.70
C LYS A 46 -14.25 30.87 15.40
N ASP A 47 -13.29 29.96 15.46
CA ASP A 47 -12.78 29.26 14.28
C ASP A 47 -13.81 28.30 13.69
N ILE A 48 -14.64 27.66 14.52
CA ILE A 48 -15.79 26.86 14.08
C ILE A 48 -16.93 27.74 13.54
N GLU A 49 -17.11 28.95 14.07
CA GLU A 49 -18.11 29.91 13.59
C GLU A 49 -17.84 30.34 12.14
N ARG A 50 -16.57 30.56 11.75
CA ARG A 50 -16.19 31.02 10.40
C ARG A 50 -16.75 30.17 9.24
N PRO A 51 -16.55 28.83 9.17
CA PRO A 51 -17.08 28.02 8.08
C PRO A 51 -18.61 28.01 8.06
N VAL A 52 -19.26 28.02 9.23
CA VAL A 52 -20.73 28.05 9.34
C VAL A 52 -21.28 29.36 8.76
N ILE A 53 -20.69 30.50 9.09
CA ILE A 53 -21.07 31.81 8.54
C ILE A 53 -20.84 31.87 7.02
N MET A 54 -19.72 31.32 6.55
CA MET A 54 -19.39 31.31 5.13
C MET A 54 -20.35 30.44 4.31
N SER A 55 -20.91 29.37 4.91
CA SER A 55 -21.93 28.53 4.26
C SER A 55 -23.25 29.26 3.96
N ILE A 56 -23.57 30.34 4.70
CA ILE A 56 -24.82 31.09 4.52
C ILE A 56 -24.71 32.00 3.30
N ARG A 57 -25.57 31.78 2.30
CA ARG A 57 -25.57 32.51 1.01
C ARG A 57 -26.01 33.98 1.12
N HIS A 58 -26.94 34.30 2.00
CA HIS A 58 -27.52 35.66 2.11
C HIS A 58 -26.75 36.53 3.10
N LYS A 59 -26.35 37.74 2.67
CA LYS A 59 -25.54 38.68 3.48
C LYS A 59 -26.23 39.14 4.78
N THR A 60 -27.54 39.39 4.74
CA THR A 60 -28.32 39.82 5.93
C THR A 60 -28.42 38.70 6.96
N ARG A 61 -28.73 37.48 6.52
CA ARG A 61 -28.74 36.30 7.39
C ARG A 61 -27.35 35.97 7.94
N ARG A 62 -26.29 36.27 7.19
CA ARG A 62 -24.90 36.10 7.63
C ARG A 62 -24.55 37.03 8.80
N THR A 63 -24.94 38.31 8.73
CA THR A 63 -24.69 39.26 9.82
C THR A 63 -25.53 38.94 11.06
N ASP A 64 -26.77 38.50 10.89
CA ASP A 64 -27.64 38.11 11.99
C ASP A 64 -27.15 36.84 12.69
N ALA A 65 -26.71 35.84 11.91
CA ALA A 65 -26.10 34.63 12.44
C ALA A 65 -24.82 34.94 13.22
N GLN A 66 -23.93 35.78 12.67
CA GLN A 66 -22.71 36.21 13.35
C GLN A 66 -23.03 36.91 14.68
N ARG A 67 -24.01 37.82 14.69
CA ARG A 67 -24.42 38.50 15.93
C ARG A 67 -24.94 37.52 16.98
N ASN A 68 -25.81 36.60 16.58
CA ASN A 68 -26.39 35.61 17.48
C ASN A 68 -25.35 34.62 18.02
N LEU A 69 -24.43 34.17 17.17
CA LEU A 69 -23.32 33.29 17.56
C LEU A 69 -22.37 33.99 18.53
N ASN A 70 -22.00 35.24 18.29
CA ASN A 70 -21.18 36.01 19.23
C ASN A 70 -21.86 36.20 20.60
N ILE A 71 -23.18 36.44 20.64
CA ILE A 71 -23.95 36.47 21.89
C ILE A 71 -23.88 35.12 22.61
N MET A 72 -24.00 34.01 21.86
CA MET A 72 -23.92 32.67 22.42
C MET A 72 -22.51 32.35 22.96
N ILE A 73 -21.46 32.69 22.22
CA ILE A 73 -20.06 32.53 22.64
C ILE A 73 -19.79 33.30 23.94
N ASN A 74 -20.27 34.54 24.04
CA ASN A 74 -20.13 35.33 25.27
C ASN A 74 -20.91 34.70 26.45
N LYS A 75 -22.13 34.20 26.21
CA LYS A 75 -22.91 33.48 27.24
C LYS A 75 -22.22 32.19 27.68
N ILE A 76 -21.56 31.48 26.76
CA ILE A 76 -20.79 30.27 27.05
C ILE A 76 -19.57 30.65 27.90
N ARG A 77 -18.81 31.69 27.52
CA ARG A 77 -17.69 32.21 28.31
C ARG A 77 -18.12 32.56 29.75
N ASP A 78 -19.21 33.29 29.90
CA ASP A 78 -19.72 33.72 31.22
C ASP A 78 -20.22 32.56 32.08
N ARG A 79 -20.71 31.49 31.45
CA ARG A 79 -21.10 30.27 32.17
C ARG A 79 -19.88 29.45 32.55
N LEU A 80 -18.93 29.27 31.62
CA LEU A 80 -17.72 28.50 31.85
C LEU A 80 -16.83 29.14 32.93
N SER A 81 -16.74 30.47 32.99
CA SER A 81 -15.97 31.17 34.04
C SER A 81 -16.52 30.96 35.45
N LYS A 82 -17.82 30.64 35.58
CA LYS A 82 -18.49 30.33 36.84
C LYS A 82 -18.44 28.86 37.21
N LEU A 83 -18.06 27.98 36.28
CA LEU A 83 -17.97 26.55 36.54
C LEU A 83 -16.67 26.23 37.28
N LEU A 84 -16.82 25.43 38.34
CA LEU A 84 -15.72 24.76 38.99
C LEU A 84 -15.41 23.48 38.20
N VAL A 85 -14.14 23.29 37.84
CA VAL A 85 -13.70 22.12 37.10
C VAL A 85 -12.90 21.22 38.03
N PRO A 86 -13.14 19.90 38.01
CA PRO A 86 -12.33 18.97 38.79
C PRO A 86 -10.85 19.12 38.42
N PRO A 87 -9.94 19.01 39.40
CA PRO A 87 -8.51 19.01 39.10
C PRO A 87 -8.26 17.84 38.15
N SER A 88 -7.66 18.12 36.98
CA SER A 88 -7.36 17.09 36.00
C SER A 88 -6.65 15.93 36.71
N SER A 89 -7.10 14.70 36.44
CA SER A 89 -6.31 13.52 36.79
C SER A 89 -4.89 13.75 36.29
N LYS A 90 -3.88 13.38 37.10
CA LYS A 90 -2.46 13.53 36.75
C LYS A 90 -2.06 12.74 35.49
N GLU A 91 -2.96 11.90 34.98
CA GLU A 91 -2.88 11.33 33.65
C GLU A 91 -3.26 12.41 32.63
N SER A 92 -2.25 13.15 32.17
CA SER A 92 -2.37 13.98 30.96
C SER A 92 -2.72 13.05 29.80
N TYR A 93 -4.01 12.94 29.48
CA TYR A 93 -4.48 12.27 28.27
C TYR A 93 -3.91 13.04 27.08
N ASN A 94 -2.82 12.52 26.53
CA ASN A 94 -2.13 13.13 25.40
C ASN A 94 -2.92 12.82 24.12
N TYR A 95 -3.94 13.62 23.85
CA TYR A 95 -4.78 13.50 22.66
C TYR A 95 -3.96 13.48 21.37
N GLU A 96 -2.85 14.22 21.30
CA GLU A 96 -1.94 14.19 20.14
C GLU A 96 -1.29 12.83 19.95
N LYS A 97 -0.79 12.19 21.03
CA LYS A 97 -0.21 10.83 20.94
C LYS A 97 -1.25 9.80 20.50
N LEU A 98 -2.48 9.92 21.01
CA LEU A 98 -3.57 9.03 20.60
C LEU A 98 -3.93 9.25 19.13
N ARG A 99 -3.95 10.50 18.69
CA ARG A 99 -4.23 10.88 17.30
C ARG A 99 -3.13 10.41 16.34
N GLU A 100 -1.87 10.54 16.74
CA GLU A 100 -0.71 9.99 15.99
C GLU A 100 -0.84 8.48 15.84
N LYS A 101 -1.13 7.77 16.94
CA LYS A 101 -1.37 6.32 16.91
C LYS A 101 -2.55 5.94 16.03
N ASN A 102 -3.62 6.72 16.05
CA ASN A 102 -4.77 6.47 15.17
C ASN A 102 -4.41 6.67 13.69
N LYS A 103 -3.65 7.72 13.36
CA LYS A 103 -3.16 7.95 11.99
C LYS A 103 -2.22 6.83 11.51
N GLU A 104 -1.34 6.35 12.38
CA GLU A 104 -0.45 5.22 12.10
C GLU A 104 -1.27 3.98 11.74
N LEU A 105 -2.27 3.63 12.58
CA LEU A 105 -3.16 2.51 12.34
C LEU A 105 -4.00 2.68 11.07
N GLU A 106 -4.52 3.87 10.81
CA GLU A 106 -5.26 4.19 9.58
C GLU A 106 -4.36 4.01 8.35
N SER A 107 -3.10 4.44 8.40
CA SER A 107 -2.15 4.28 7.29
C SER A 107 -1.84 2.80 7.00
N ILE A 108 -1.66 1.99 8.05
CA ILE A 108 -1.44 0.54 7.94
C ILE A 108 -2.68 -0.13 7.36
N LEU A 109 -3.87 0.26 7.82
CA LEU A 109 -5.13 -0.28 7.32
C LEU A 109 -5.32 0.03 5.83
N ILE A 110 -5.06 1.26 5.41
CA ILE A 110 -5.14 1.67 4.00
C ILE A 110 -4.17 0.83 3.15
N SER A 111 -2.91 0.72 3.58
CA SER A 111 -1.92 -0.09 2.85
C SER A 111 -2.32 -1.56 2.72
N ASN A 112 -2.86 -2.16 3.78
CA ASN A 112 -3.34 -3.54 3.75
C ASN A 112 -4.55 -3.71 2.82
N LEU A 113 -5.48 -2.75 2.81
CA LEU A 113 -6.63 -2.77 1.90
C LEU A 113 -6.20 -2.64 0.44
N GLU A 114 -5.23 -1.79 0.14
CA GLU A 114 -4.65 -1.67 -1.20
C GLU A 114 -3.97 -2.98 -1.64
N GLN A 115 -3.20 -3.63 -0.75
CA GLN A 115 -2.58 -4.92 -1.00
C GLN A 115 -3.63 -6.01 -1.28
N ILE A 116 -4.70 -6.08 -0.47
CA ILE A 116 -5.80 -7.03 -0.68
C ILE A 116 -6.46 -6.79 -2.05
N SER A 117 -6.79 -5.55 -2.37
CA SER A 117 -7.37 -5.20 -3.69
C SER A 117 -6.44 -5.58 -4.85
N GLN A 118 -5.12 -5.45 -4.68
CA GLN A 118 -4.16 -5.89 -5.70
C GLN A 118 -4.18 -7.42 -5.85
N LEU A 119 -4.16 -8.15 -4.73
CA LEU A 119 -4.19 -9.62 -4.72
C LEU A 119 -5.49 -10.17 -5.32
N GLU A 120 -6.62 -9.54 -5.04
CA GLU A 120 -7.91 -9.91 -5.64
C GLU A 120 -7.87 -9.76 -7.16
N LYS A 121 -7.35 -8.65 -7.67
CA LYS A 121 -7.19 -8.43 -9.12
C LYS A 121 -6.26 -9.44 -9.77
N THR A 122 -5.13 -9.77 -9.14
CA THR A 122 -4.21 -10.77 -9.68
C THR A 122 -4.85 -12.16 -9.69
N LEU A 123 -5.58 -12.50 -8.64
CA LEU A 123 -6.27 -13.78 -8.52
C LEU A 123 -7.38 -13.93 -9.56
N ASP A 124 -8.14 -12.87 -9.86
CA ASP A 124 -9.13 -12.89 -10.93
C ASP A 124 -8.48 -13.03 -12.31
N CYS A 125 -7.33 -12.39 -12.53
CA CYS A 125 -6.57 -12.54 -13.77
C CYS A 125 -6.08 -13.99 -13.96
N GLU A 126 -5.49 -14.58 -12.92
CA GLU A 126 -4.99 -15.96 -12.94
C GLU A 126 -6.12 -16.97 -13.13
N LYS A 127 -7.27 -16.78 -12.47
CA LYS A 127 -8.46 -17.62 -12.71
C LYS A 127 -8.92 -17.55 -14.16
N ASN A 128 -8.99 -16.35 -14.72
CA ASN A 128 -9.38 -16.19 -16.12
C ASN A 128 -8.37 -16.83 -17.08
N LEU A 129 -7.07 -16.74 -16.79
CA LEU A 129 -6.03 -17.42 -17.56
C LEU A 129 -6.20 -18.94 -17.48
N LEU A 130 -6.36 -19.48 -16.27
CA LEU A 130 -6.58 -20.92 -16.04
C LEU A 130 -7.80 -21.43 -16.80
N THR A 131 -8.92 -20.70 -16.79
CA THR A 131 -10.12 -21.13 -17.54
C THR A 131 -9.87 -21.20 -19.04
N LYS A 132 -9.02 -20.33 -19.60
CA LYS A 132 -8.65 -20.38 -21.03
C LYS A 132 -7.75 -21.57 -21.32
N GLU A 133 -6.75 -21.81 -20.47
CA GLU A 133 -5.86 -22.98 -20.62
C GLU A 133 -6.65 -24.30 -20.51
N GLU A 134 -7.63 -24.38 -19.61
CA GLU A 134 -8.52 -25.54 -19.49
C GLU A 134 -9.41 -25.75 -20.73
N THR A 135 -9.88 -24.67 -21.37
CA THR A 135 -10.64 -24.79 -22.62
C THR A 135 -9.74 -25.24 -23.76
N ASP A 136 -8.56 -24.64 -23.89
CA ASP A 136 -7.61 -24.95 -24.96
C ASP A 136 -7.10 -26.40 -24.84
N PHE A 137 -6.77 -26.84 -23.62
CA PHE A 137 -6.38 -28.23 -23.35
C PHE A 137 -7.49 -29.21 -23.71
N ARG A 138 -8.74 -28.88 -23.41
CA ARG A 138 -9.89 -29.73 -23.73
C ARG A 138 -10.12 -29.86 -25.23
N GLU A 139 -9.91 -28.78 -25.97
CA GLU A 139 -9.98 -28.80 -27.44
C GLU A 139 -8.85 -29.62 -28.05
N LEU A 140 -7.61 -29.43 -27.58
CA LEU A 140 -6.47 -30.23 -28.01
C LEU A 140 -6.64 -31.71 -27.70
N ALA A 141 -7.15 -32.06 -26.52
CA ALA A 141 -7.44 -33.45 -26.14
C ALA A 141 -8.48 -34.09 -27.07
N LYS A 142 -9.57 -33.38 -27.39
CA LYS A 142 -10.58 -33.84 -28.36
C LYS A 142 -9.99 -34.02 -29.75
N ASN A 143 -9.18 -33.06 -30.22
CA ASN A 143 -8.53 -33.11 -31.53
C ASN A 143 -7.52 -34.27 -31.61
N ALA A 144 -6.73 -34.48 -30.56
CA ALA A 144 -5.80 -35.60 -30.47
C ALA A 144 -6.55 -36.95 -30.53
N GLN A 145 -7.64 -37.09 -29.77
CA GLN A 145 -8.47 -38.29 -29.80
C GLN A 145 -9.12 -38.52 -31.17
N TYR A 146 -9.62 -37.46 -31.82
CA TYR A 146 -10.17 -37.53 -33.16
C TYR A 146 -9.13 -37.95 -34.20
N ASN A 147 -7.92 -37.38 -34.12
CA ASN A 147 -6.80 -37.73 -34.99
C ASN A 147 -6.35 -39.17 -34.76
N GLU A 148 -6.25 -39.62 -33.52
CA GLU A 148 -5.90 -41.01 -33.20
C GLU A 148 -6.93 -41.99 -33.75
N ASN A 149 -8.23 -41.70 -33.57
CA ASN A 149 -9.31 -42.51 -34.12
C ASN A 149 -9.31 -42.53 -35.65
N SER A 150 -9.11 -41.37 -36.29
CA SER A 150 -9.00 -41.25 -37.74
C SER A 150 -7.78 -42.03 -38.27
N ARG A 151 -6.64 -41.93 -37.59
CA ARG A 151 -5.43 -42.71 -37.88
C ARG A 151 -5.69 -44.20 -37.76
N LYS A 152 -6.31 -44.66 -36.68
CA LYS A 152 -6.71 -46.08 -36.49
C LYS A 152 -7.64 -46.55 -37.61
N GLN A 153 -8.60 -45.73 -38.04
CA GLN A 153 -9.48 -46.05 -39.17
C GLN A 153 -8.73 -46.12 -40.51
N GLN A 154 -7.80 -45.21 -40.76
CA GLN A 154 -6.94 -45.23 -41.95
C GLN A 154 -6.04 -46.49 -41.96
N LEU A 155 -5.40 -46.83 -40.83
CA LEU A 155 -4.59 -48.04 -40.67
C LEU A 155 -5.41 -49.32 -40.94
N LYS A 156 -6.70 -49.35 -40.55
CA LYS A 156 -7.59 -50.47 -40.87
C LYS A 156 -7.83 -50.63 -42.38
N LYS A 157 -7.82 -49.53 -43.15
CA LYS A 157 -8.00 -49.53 -44.61
C LYS A 157 -6.73 -49.88 -45.40
N LEU A 158 -5.56 -49.89 -44.75
CA LEU A 158 -4.32 -50.30 -45.41
C LEU A 158 -4.31 -51.82 -45.66
N HIS A 159 -3.60 -52.22 -46.72
CA HIS A 159 -3.38 -53.63 -47.04
C HIS A 159 -2.69 -54.33 -45.84
N PRO A 160 -3.06 -55.59 -45.50
CA PRO A 160 -2.57 -56.28 -44.30
C PRO A 160 -1.05 -56.31 -44.09
N LEU A 161 -0.26 -56.25 -45.17
CA LEU A 161 1.22 -56.21 -45.13
C LEU A 161 1.81 -54.84 -44.75
N LEU A 162 1.03 -53.76 -44.83
CA LEU A 162 1.44 -52.39 -44.49
C LEU A 162 0.87 -51.94 -43.13
N ARG A 163 0.10 -52.81 -42.46
CA ARG A 163 -0.38 -52.54 -41.11
C ARG A 163 0.78 -52.81 -40.14
N PRO A 164 1.20 -51.84 -39.32
CA PRO A 164 2.18 -52.10 -38.28
C PRO A 164 1.61 -53.20 -37.35
N GLN A 165 2.37 -54.27 -37.16
CA GLN A 165 2.01 -55.30 -36.18
C GLN A 165 2.20 -54.72 -34.78
N ASP A 166 1.18 -54.80 -33.94
CA ASP A 166 1.19 -54.30 -32.56
C ASP A 166 2.19 -55.04 -31.64
N ASP A 167 2.91 -56.04 -32.16
CA ASP A 167 3.86 -56.89 -31.41
C ASP A 167 5.31 -56.36 -31.37
N GLN A 168 5.58 -55.17 -31.90
CA GLN A 168 6.87 -54.49 -31.68
C GLN A 168 6.67 -53.25 -30.82
N LEU A 169 6.66 -53.48 -29.51
CA LEU A 169 7.02 -52.45 -28.54
C LEU A 169 8.42 -51.92 -28.94
N GLU A 170 8.44 -50.68 -29.42
CA GLU A 170 9.58 -49.74 -29.47
C GLU A 170 10.97 -50.38 -29.34
N PRO A 171 11.75 -50.54 -30.44
CA PRO A 171 13.18 -50.42 -30.26
C PRO A 171 13.42 -48.97 -29.82
N GLU A 172 14.01 -48.78 -28.64
CA GLU A 172 14.59 -47.52 -28.21
C GLU A 172 15.25 -46.86 -29.43
N PHE A 173 14.65 -45.78 -29.94
CA PHE A 173 15.23 -45.00 -31.02
C PHE A 173 16.50 -44.34 -30.47
N SER A 174 17.60 -45.08 -30.53
CA SER A 174 18.92 -44.58 -30.22
C SER A 174 19.34 -43.68 -31.38
N TYR A 175 19.56 -42.40 -31.07
CA TYR A 175 20.10 -41.37 -31.97
C TYR A 175 21.41 -41.78 -32.68
N THR A 176 22.02 -42.88 -32.28
CA THR A 176 23.24 -43.46 -32.85
C THR A 176 23.05 -44.21 -34.18
N GLN A 177 21.81 -44.54 -34.58
CA GLN A 177 21.53 -45.26 -35.84
C GLN A 177 21.34 -44.33 -37.05
N ILE A 178 21.26 -43.02 -36.84
CA ILE A 178 21.42 -42.05 -37.91
C ILE A 178 22.93 -41.84 -38.03
N ASN A 179 23.51 -42.28 -39.14
CA ASN A 179 24.93 -42.10 -39.45
C ASN A 179 25.27 -40.60 -39.63
N LEU A 180 25.27 -39.86 -38.52
CA LEU A 180 25.79 -38.51 -38.40
C LEU A 180 27.23 -38.68 -37.94
N ASP A 181 28.16 -38.71 -38.90
CA ASP A 181 29.58 -38.63 -38.61
C ASP A 181 29.84 -37.44 -37.68
N GLU A 182 30.46 -37.69 -36.52
CA GLU A 182 30.86 -36.65 -35.54
C GLU A 182 31.78 -35.57 -36.15
N ASN A 183 32.25 -35.76 -37.38
CA ASN A 183 33.14 -34.89 -38.14
C ASN A 183 32.43 -34.01 -39.18
N ASN A 184 31.10 -34.08 -39.32
CA ASN A 184 30.38 -33.06 -40.06
C ASN A 184 30.27 -31.80 -39.19
N ASN A 185 31.13 -30.81 -39.47
CA ASN A 185 31.10 -29.44 -38.96
C ASN A 185 29.78 -28.72 -39.34
N LEU A 186 28.66 -29.20 -38.83
CA LEU A 186 27.38 -28.51 -38.71
C LEU A 186 27.13 -28.08 -37.25
N SER A 187 28.17 -28.14 -36.40
CA SER A 187 28.17 -27.41 -35.14
C SER A 187 28.17 -25.92 -35.46
N TYR A 188 27.01 -25.29 -35.30
CA TYR A 188 26.81 -23.86 -35.37
C TYR A 188 27.84 -23.16 -34.47
N ASP A 189 28.83 -22.50 -35.08
CA ASP A 189 29.82 -21.70 -34.38
C ASP A 189 29.17 -20.39 -33.93
N VAL A 190 28.69 -20.39 -32.69
CA VAL A 190 28.08 -19.25 -32.01
C VAL A 190 28.97 -18.00 -32.12
N SER A 191 30.29 -18.18 -32.21
CA SER A 191 31.27 -17.09 -32.33
C SER A 191 31.23 -16.38 -33.69
N ASN A 192 30.76 -17.05 -34.74
CA ASN A 192 30.65 -16.52 -36.10
C ASN A 192 29.22 -16.10 -36.48
N ASP A 193 28.21 -16.31 -35.61
CA ASP A 193 26.87 -15.86 -35.92
C ASP A 193 26.75 -14.33 -35.79
N ARG A 194 26.46 -13.69 -36.93
CA ARG A 194 26.19 -12.27 -37.06
C ARG A 194 25.05 -11.80 -36.15
N SER A 195 24.05 -12.65 -35.90
CA SER A 195 22.92 -12.32 -35.02
C SER A 195 23.34 -12.28 -33.54
N TYR A 196 24.16 -13.24 -33.11
CA TYR A 196 24.72 -13.30 -31.76
C TYR A 196 25.69 -12.14 -31.50
N ILE A 197 26.58 -11.83 -32.45
CA ILE A 197 27.49 -10.69 -32.36
C ILE A 197 26.72 -9.36 -32.26
N LEU A 198 25.62 -9.23 -33.02
CA LEU A 198 24.75 -8.05 -32.94
C LEU A 198 24.10 -7.94 -31.56
N LEU A 199 23.57 -9.04 -31.04
CA LEU A 199 22.95 -9.10 -29.72
C LEU A 199 23.96 -8.77 -28.63
N GLU A 200 25.17 -9.37 -28.67
CA GLU A 200 26.24 -9.10 -27.72
C GLU A 200 26.66 -7.62 -27.74
N LYS A 201 26.74 -7.02 -28.93
CA LYS A 201 27.04 -5.59 -29.10
C LYS A 201 25.93 -4.72 -28.51
N GLN A 202 24.66 -5.06 -28.74
CA GLN A 202 23.51 -4.36 -28.15
C GLN A 202 23.53 -4.48 -26.62
N LEU A 203 23.80 -5.68 -26.09
CA LEU A 203 23.86 -5.94 -24.65
C LEU A 203 25.01 -5.15 -24.00
N LYS A 204 26.19 -5.12 -24.63
CA LYS A 204 27.31 -4.27 -24.20
C LYS A 204 26.95 -2.78 -24.22
N GLN A 205 26.22 -2.32 -25.23
CA GLN A 205 25.74 -0.93 -25.30
C GLN A 205 24.74 -0.62 -24.18
N TYR A 206 23.78 -1.52 -23.90
CA TYR A 206 22.83 -1.36 -22.80
C TYR A 206 23.52 -1.38 -21.44
N ILE A 207 24.46 -2.30 -21.20
CA ILE A 207 25.23 -2.36 -19.95
C ILE A 207 26.06 -1.08 -19.78
N ASN A 208 26.72 -0.59 -20.84
CA ASN A 208 27.46 0.66 -20.78
C ASN A 208 26.54 1.86 -20.52
N SER A 209 25.33 1.86 -21.10
CA SER A 209 24.31 2.87 -20.83
C SER A 209 23.85 2.82 -19.37
N ILE A 210 23.56 1.65 -18.83
CA ILE A 210 23.18 1.44 -17.42
C ILE A 210 24.31 1.88 -16.49
N LYS A 211 25.56 1.51 -16.78
CA LYS A 211 26.74 1.94 -16.02
C LYS A 211 26.89 3.46 -16.04
N SER A 212 26.71 4.09 -17.21
CA SER A 212 26.73 5.55 -17.33
C SER A 212 25.57 6.21 -16.57
N SER A 213 24.39 5.60 -16.56
CA SER A 213 23.23 6.05 -15.78
C SER A 213 23.49 5.94 -14.27
N SER A 214 24.07 4.82 -13.81
CA SER A 214 24.44 4.60 -12.41
C SER A 214 25.38 5.70 -11.90
N THR A 215 26.40 6.06 -12.69
CA THR A 215 27.32 7.16 -12.30
C THR A 215 26.63 8.53 -12.28
N LYS A 216 25.60 8.75 -13.11
CA LYS A 216 24.78 9.97 -13.04
C LYS A 216 23.89 9.98 -11.78
N VAL A 217 23.27 8.85 -11.45
CA VAL A 217 22.46 8.70 -10.22
C VAL A 217 23.34 8.90 -8.99
N GLU A 218 24.55 8.36 -8.96
CA GLU A 218 25.49 8.56 -7.86
C GLU A 218 25.85 10.04 -7.68
N LYS A 219 26.08 10.79 -8.76
CA LYS A 219 26.28 12.25 -8.71
C LYS A 219 25.06 13.00 -8.16
N ILE A 220 23.84 12.54 -8.48
CA ILE A 220 22.59 13.11 -7.95
C ILE A 220 22.46 12.82 -6.45
N ILE A 221 22.81 11.62 -6.00
CA ILE A 221 22.82 11.28 -4.57
C ILE A 221 23.83 12.17 -3.83
N GLN A 222 25.03 12.36 -4.38
CA GLN A 222 26.03 13.24 -3.80
C GLN A 222 25.59 14.71 -3.77
N SER A 223 24.91 15.21 -4.80
CA SER A 223 24.36 16.57 -4.79
C SER A 223 23.22 16.70 -3.79
N SER A 224 22.35 15.70 -3.67
CA SER A 224 21.27 15.62 -2.67
C SER A 224 21.81 15.61 -1.24
N GLN A 225 22.87 14.84 -0.96
CA GLN A 225 23.54 14.86 0.34
C GLN A 225 24.16 16.23 0.65
N LYS A 226 24.77 16.89 -0.35
CA LYS A 226 25.31 18.25 -0.19
C LYS A 226 24.21 19.28 0.08
N THR A 227 23.07 19.21 -0.61
CA THR A 227 21.94 20.11 -0.35
C THR A 227 21.33 19.85 1.02
N GLN A 228 21.15 18.59 1.42
CA GLN A 228 20.69 18.22 2.76
C GLN A 228 21.65 18.76 3.84
N ALA A 229 22.96 18.58 3.68
CA ALA A 229 23.95 19.12 4.61
C ALA A 229 23.94 20.65 4.66
N ALA A 230 23.75 21.33 3.53
CA ALA A 230 23.63 22.79 3.48
C ALA A 230 22.34 23.27 4.17
N LEU A 231 21.21 22.61 3.94
CA LEU A 231 19.94 22.90 4.61
C LEU A 231 20.05 22.67 6.12
N LEU A 232 20.65 21.56 6.55
CA LEU A 232 20.90 21.29 7.96
C LEU A 232 21.80 22.37 8.59
N LYS A 233 22.83 22.86 7.88
CA LYS A 233 23.67 23.97 8.35
C LYS A 233 22.89 25.28 8.48
N ILE A 234 22.04 25.61 7.51
CA ILE A 234 21.21 26.83 7.55
C ILE A 234 20.19 26.73 8.70
N LEU A 235 19.54 25.57 8.87
CA LEU A 235 18.61 25.34 9.98
C LEU A 235 19.31 25.39 11.33
N ALA A 236 20.53 24.87 11.44
CA ALA A 236 21.34 24.96 12.66
C ALA A 236 21.70 26.40 13.05
N LEU A 237 21.85 27.30 12.08
CA LEU A 237 22.11 28.72 12.33
C LEU A 237 20.86 29.49 12.75
N TYR A 238 19.67 29.04 12.36
CA TYR A 238 18.41 29.76 12.62
C TYR A 238 17.70 29.31 13.89
N ASP A 239 17.86 28.06 14.33
CA ASP A 239 17.15 27.57 15.52
C ASP A 239 17.79 26.34 16.16
N HIS A 240 18.42 26.51 17.34
CA HIS A 240 19.01 25.40 18.11
C HIS A 240 17.95 24.41 18.64
N SER A 241 16.68 24.80 18.71
CA SER A 241 15.59 23.97 19.26
C SER A 241 15.04 22.94 18.25
N LEU A 242 15.08 23.24 16.96
CA LEU A 242 14.60 22.38 15.87
C LEU A 242 15.59 21.26 15.53
N LEU A 243 16.89 21.51 15.76
CA LEU A 243 17.97 20.57 15.50
C LEU A 243 17.85 19.28 16.34
N TYR A 244 17.42 19.38 17.61
CA TYR A 244 17.24 18.23 18.49
C TYR A 244 16.07 17.34 18.08
N LYS A 245 15.05 17.91 17.43
CA LYS A 245 13.87 17.17 16.95
C LYS A 245 14.17 16.39 15.67
N ILE A 246 14.92 16.98 14.74
CA ILE A 246 15.25 16.37 13.45
C ILE A 246 16.29 15.24 13.60
N LEU A 247 17.28 15.40 14.49
CA LEU A 247 18.29 14.36 14.76
C LEU A 247 17.69 13.05 15.30
N ILE A 248 16.55 13.11 15.98
CA ILE A 248 15.85 11.93 16.51
C ILE A 248 15.11 11.16 15.38
N GLU A 249 14.62 11.85 14.35
CA GLU A 249 13.89 11.23 13.24
C GLU A 249 14.81 10.64 12.16
N THR A 250 16.06 11.09 12.03
CA THR A 250 17.01 10.58 11.02
C THR A 250 17.89 9.41 11.50
N CYS A 251 17.74 8.94 12.74
CA CYS A 251 18.51 7.83 13.32
C CYS A 251 17.73 6.49 13.39
N ILE A 252 16.62 6.35 12.65
CA ILE A 252 15.93 5.08 12.37
C ILE A 252 15.96 4.87 10.87
#